data_AF-A0A2N8ZKC5-F1
#
_entry.id   AF-A0A2N8ZKC5-F1
#
_cell.length_a   1.000
_cell.length_b   1.000
_cell.length_c   1.000
_cell.angle_alpha   90.00
_cell.angle_beta   90.00
_cell.angle_gamma   90.00
#
_symmetry.space_group_name_H-M   'P 1'
#
loop_
_entity.id
_entity.type
_entity.pdbx_description
1 polymer ?
#
loop_
_entity_poly.entity_id
_entity_poly.type
_entity_poly.pdbx_seq_one_letter_code
_entity_poly.pdbx_strand_id
1 'polypeptide(L)'
;MTMTSYLIVGLLGYLLLLLAIATFGQKQETWLNRIAQGPWVYTLSLAVYCTSWTFFGIVGSATRAGSLYLAIYWGPMLGMIFGSVLLNRIFAIKRTYHITSIADFISTRYYRSASIAALVTLFIALGVAPYIALQLKAISIGFRVLSNTASAEVGFWGVEEFSAIFLVAFTILFGLRRLDISDHHPGVILAMAFEGLVKIVAFVALGLFVTFGLFDGLGDLFSQAESLRNSSDLFDGFNRTVPMSTWICYLFLSMNAFFFPAPTVSSYGCGKYKPRAPKNGPMGTSYLSIFDHAVCNSCCAWCVVARFSCRKC
;
A
#
# COMPACT_ATOMS: atom_id res chain seq x y z
N MET A 1 -1.05 -37.85 4.50
CA MET A 1 -0.94 -36.48 3.95
C MET A 1 -0.06 -35.67 4.87
N THR A 2 1.04 -35.13 4.37
CA THR A 2 1.95 -34.29 5.15
C THR A 2 1.29 -32.93 5.48
N MET A 3 1.71 -32.25 6.55
CA MET A 3 1.19 -30.92 6.93
C MET A 3 1.17 -29.93 5.75
N THR A 4 2.16 -30.04 4.86
CA THR A 4 2.25 -29.26 3.62
C THR A 4 1.08 -29.49 2.65
N SER A 5 0.56 -30.71 2.55
CA SER A 5 -0.59 -31.01 1.67
C SER A 5 -1.86 -30.31 2.15
N TYR A 6 -2.11 -30.30 3.47
CA TYR A 6 -3.28 -29.61 4.04
C TYR A 6 -3.20 -28.09 3.83
N LEU A 7 -2.00 -27.51 3.97
CA LEU A 7 -1.78 -26.08 3.70
C LEU A 7 -2.07 -25.72 2.24
N ILE A 8 -1.55 -26.50 1.28
CA ILE A 8 -1.77 -26.25 -0.15
C ILE A 8 -3.25 -26.38 -0.50
N VAL A 9 -3.93 -27.42 -0.02
CA VAL A 9 -5.37 -27.61 -0.26
C VAL A 9 -6.19 -26.49 0.35
N GLY A 10 -5.85 -26.04 1.56
CA GLY A 10 -6.50 -24.90 2.21
C GLY A 10 -6.33 -23.59 1.42
N LEU A 11 -5.11 -23.31 0.95
CA LEU A 11 -4.81 -22.13 0.13
C LEU A 11 -5.57 -22.15 -1.20
N LEU A 12 -5.57 -23.30 -1.89
CA LEU A 12 -6.33 -23.48 -3.13
C LEU A 12 -7.84 -23.30 -2.90
N GLY A 13 -8.37 -23.89 -1.82
CA GLY A 13 -9.77 -23.74 -1.43
C GLY A 13 -10.14 -22.28 -1.15
N TYR A 14 -9.29 -21.55 -0.43
CA TYR A 14 -9.50 -20.13 -0.16
C TYR A 14 -9.47 -19.27 -1.44
N LEU A 15 -8.54 -19.55 -2.36
CA LEU A 15 -8.48 -18.84 -3.64
C LEU A 15 -9.69 -19.15 -4.53
N LEU A 16 -10.15 -20.40 -4.56
CA LEU A 16 -11.37 -20.79 -5.26
C LEU A 16 -12.60 -20.12 -4.65
N LEU A 17 -12.66 -19.98 -3.32
CA LEU A 17 -13.71 -19.26 -2.62
C LEU A 17 -13.72 -17.78 -3.04
N LEU A 18 -12.57 -17.10 -3.01
CA LEU A 18 -12.46 -15.71 -3.47
C LEU A 18 -12.86 -15.57 -4.95
N LEU A 19 -12.47 -16.53 -5.79
CA LEU A 19 -12.86 -16.57 -7.20
C LEU A 19 -14.37 -16.77 -7.37
N ALA A 20 -14.99 -17.63 -6.56
CA ALA A 20 -16.43 -17.80 -6.54
C ALA A 20 -17.10 -16.47 -6.18
N ILE A 21 -16.69 -15.81 -5.10
CA ILE A 21 -17.25 -14.51 -4.68
C ILE A 21 -17.10 -13.46 -5.80
N ALA A 22 -15.94 -13.38 -6.44
CA ALA A 22 -15.70 -12.45 -7.54
C ALA A 22 -16.59 -12.73 -8.76
N THR A 23 -16.77 -14.00 -9.12
CA THR A 23 -17.61 -14.40 -10.27
C THR A 23 -19.10 -14.22 -10.00
N PHE A 24 -19.56 -14.53 -8.79
CA PHE A 24 -20.95 -14.31 -8.39
C PHE A 24 -21.28 -12.82 -8.30
N GLY A 25 -20.35 -11.99 -7.81
CA GLY A 25 -20.52 -10.54 -7.71
C GLY A 25 -20.54 -9.81 -9.06
N GLN A 26 -20.16 -10.45 -10.17
CA GLN A 26 -20.18 -9.86 -11.51
C GLN A 26 -21.57 -9.95 -12.18
N LYS A 27 -22.45 -10.85 -11.72
CA LYS A 27 -23.78 -11.04 -12.32
C LYS A 27 -24.67 -9.84 -12.00
N GLN A 28 -25.06 -9.08 -13.04
CA GLN A 28 -25.68 -7.75 -12.95
C GLN A 28 -26.95 -7.68 -12.09
N GLU A 29 -27.71 -8.78 -11.95
CA GLU A 29 -28.97 -8.83 -11.20
C GLU A 29 -28.89 -9.50 -9.82
N THR A 30 -27.68 -9.72 -9.28
CA THR A 30 -27.56 -10.36 -7.97
C THR A 30 -27.65 -9.35 -6.81
N TRP A 31 -28.18 -9.80 -5.67
CA TRP A 31 -28.15 -9.04 -4.40
C TRP A 31 -26.71 -8.65 -4.01
N LEU A 32 -25.71 -9.44 -4.42
CA LEU A 32 -24.28 -9.14 -4.29
C LEU A 32 -23.87 -7.84 -4.98
N ASN A 33 -24.43 -7.52 -6.16
CA ASN A 33 -24.13 -6.26 -6.86
C ASN A 33 -24.61 -5.04 -6.05
N ARG A 34 -25.79 -5.14 -5.42
CA ARG A 34 -26.29 -4.08 -4.52
C ARG A 34 -25.40 -3.90 -3.29
N ILE A 35 -24.90 -5.00 -2.74
CA ILE A 35 -23.95 -4.97 -1.62
C ILE A 35 -22.62 -4.37 -2.04
N ALA A 36 -22.12 -4.70 -3.23
CA ALA A 36 -20.85 -4.17 -3.75
C ALA A 36 -20.83 -2.65 -3.89
N GLN A 37 -21.99 -2.02 -4.07
CA GLN A 37 -22.16 -0.56 -4.12
C GLN A 37 -22.30 0.08 -2.73
N GLY A 38 -22.39 -0.71 -1.66
CA GLY A 38 -22.51 -0.22 -0.31
C GLY A 38 -21.23 0.46 0.20
N PRO A 39 -21.34 1.49 1.05
CA PRO A 39 -20.18 2.23 1.57
C PRO A 39 -19.23 1.34 2.41
N TRP A 40 -19.78 0.34 3.09
CA TRP A 40 -19.02 -0.63 3.87
C TRP A 40 -18.10 -1.47 2.99
N VAL A 41 -18.60 -1.98 1.85
CA VAL A 41 -17.80 -2.80 0.94
C VAL A 41 -16.70 -1.97 0.30
N TYR A 42 -16.97 -0.73 -0.08
CA TYR A 42 -15.95 0.17 -0.59
C TYR A 42 -14.85 0.44 0.45
N THR A 43 -15.22 0.74 1.69
CA THR A 43 -14.26 0.96 2.78
C THR A 43 -13.44 -0.29 3.08
N LEU A 44 -14.09 -1.45 3.09
CA LEU A 44 -13.45 -2.73 3.38
C LEU A 44 -12.55 -3.19 2.23
N SER A 45 -12.88 -2.83 0.98
CA SER A 45 -12.00 -3.08 -0.18
C SER A 45 -10.68 -2.31 -0.09
N LEU A 46 -10.66 -1.20 0.64
CA LEU A 46 -9.43 -0.44 0.93
C LEU A 46 -8.44 -1.24 1.78
N ALA A 47 -8.90 -2.28 2.49
CA ALA A 47 -8.03 -3.19 3.23
C ALA A 47 -7.07 -3.98 2.34
N VAL A 48 -7.22 -3.94 1.01
CA VAL A 48 -6.21 -4.45 0.06
C VAL A 48 -4.86 -3.75 0.22
N TYR A 49 -4.84 -2.51 0.73
CA TYR A 49 -3.61 -1.80 1.11
C TYR A 49 -2.80 -2.54 2.18
N CYS A 50 -3.49 -3.26 3.09
CA CYS A 50 -2.88 -4.09 4.11
C CYS A 50 -2.44 -5.42 3.51
N THR A 51 -1.20 -5.44 2.99
CA THR A 51 -0.54 -6.60 2.41
C THR A 51 0.37 -7.31 3.42
N SER A 52 1.02 -8.40 2.99
CA SER A 52 1.99 -9.13 3.82
C SER A 52 3.09 -8.21 4.39
N TRP A 53 3.50 -7.19 3.62
CA TRP A 53 4.43 -6.15 4.09
C TRP A 53 3.92 -5.42 5.33
N THR A 54 2.63 -5.10 5.41
CA THR A 54 2.07 -4.44 6.59
C THR A 54 2.04 -5.37 7.79
N PHE A 55 1.75 -6.65 7.60
CA PHE A 55 1.68 -7.62 8.70
C PHE A 55 3.07 -7.89 9.29
N PHE A 56 4.04 -8.25 8.43
CA PHE A 56 5.42 -8.45 8.86
C PHE A 56 6.09 -7.14 9.30
N GLY A 57 5.72 -6.03 8.66
CA GLY A 57 6.21 -4.68 8.99
C GLY A 57 5.78 -4.23 10.38
N ILE A 58 4.49 -4.35 10.75
CA ILE A 58 4.01 -3.97 12.08
C ILE A 58 4.75 -4.77 13.16
N VAL A 59 4.82 -6.09 13.02
CA VAL A 59 5.45 -6.96 14.03
C VAL A 59 6.96 -6.72 14.11
N GLY A 60 7.63 -6.59 12.95
CA GLY A 60 9.06 -6.32 12.88
C GLY A 60 9.44 -4.92 13.37
N SER A 61 8.62 -3.91 13.10
CA SER A 61 8.81 -2.56 13.61
C SER A 61 8.46 -2.43 15.09
N ALA A 62 7.46 -3.16 15.59
CA ALA A 62 7.11 -3.18 17.01
C ALA A 62 8.26 -3.72 17.88
N THR A 63 8.94 -4.76 17.40
CA THR A 63 10.12 -5.33 18.09
C THR A 63 11.35 -4.42 18.02
N ARG A 64 11.61 -3.77 16.87
CA ARG A 64 12.86 -3.01 16.65
C ARG A 64 12.79 -1.52 16.96
N ALA A 65 11.67 -0.87 16.69
CA ALA A 65 11.53 0.59 16.68
C ALA A 65 10.64 1.13 17.80
N GLY A 66 10.07 0.27 18.64
CA GLY A 66 9.20 0.67 19.75
C GLY A 66 8.11 1.64 19.31
N SER A 67 7.89 2.73 20.04
CA SER A 67 6.80 3.69 19.79
C SER A 67 6.74 4.33 18.39
N LEU A 68 7.81 4.29 17.58
CA LEU A 68 7.83 4.82 16.21
C LEU A 68 6.91 4.06 15.25
N TYR A 69 6.61 2.78 15.52
CA TYR A 69 5.66 2.04 14.67
C TYR A 69 4.25 2.65 14.75
N LEU A 70 3.85 3.34 15.82
CA LEU A 70 2.54 4.00 15.84
C LEU A 70 2.48 5.15 14.81
N ALA A 71 3.53 5.97 14.75
CA ALA A 71 3.57 7.14 13.89
C ALA A 71 3.46 6.77 12.40
N ILE A 72 4.10 5.67 11.97
CA ILE A 72 4.08 5.25 10.56
C ILE A 72 2.67 4.84 10.09
N TYR A 73 1.83 4.30 10.98
CA TYR A 73 0.46 3.89 10.63
C TYR A 73 -0.60 4.98 10.92
N TRP A 74 -0.38 5.80 11.95
CA TRP A 74 -1.25 6.94 12.22
C TRP A 74 -1.16 8.02 11.14
N GLY A 75 0.03 8.23 10.54
CA GLY A 75 0.23 9.20 9.47
C GLY A 75 -0.73 9.03 8.29
N PRO A 76 -0.81 7.85 7.64
CA PRO A 76 -1.74 7.60 6.55
C PRO A 76 -3.21 7.66 6.96
N MET A 77 -3.54 7.27 8.19
CA MET A 77 -4.91 7.39 8.72
C MET A 77 -5.34 8.86 8.81
N LEU A 78 -4.48 9.72 9.36
CA LEU A 78 -4.69 11.17 9.37
C LEU A 78 -4.69 11.74 7.95
N GLY A 79 -3.80 11.25 7.09
CA GLY A 79 -3.72 11.62 5.68
C GLY A 79 -5.01 11.32 4.90
N MET A 80 -5.69 10.21 5.20
CA MET A 80 -7.00 9.90 4.62
C MET A 80 -8.11 10.83 5.14
N ILE A 81 -8.10 11.15 6.44
CA ILE A 81 -9.08 12.05 7.06
C ILE A 81 -8.96 13.46 6.47
N PHE A 82 -7.76 14.05 6.50
CA PHE A 82 -7.50 15.40 6.00
C PHE A 82 -7.44 15.47 4.47
N GLY A 83 -7.00 14.40 3.81
CA GLY A 83 -6.86 14.32 2.36
C GLY A 83 -8.16 14.02 1.61
N SER A 84 -9.26 13.75 2.30
CA SER A 84 -10.58 13.48 1.71
C SER A 84 -11.02 14.56 0.71
N VAL A 85 -10.75 15.83 1.01
CA VAL A 85 -11.06 16.96 0.11
C VAL A 85 -10.25 16.88 -1.19
N LEU A 86 -8.96 16.54 -1.12
CA LEU A 86 -8.13 16.36 -2.32
C LEU A 86 -8.62 15.17 -3.14
N LEU A 87 -8.86 14.04 -2.49
CA LEU A 87 -9.32 12.80 -3.16
C LEU A 87 -10.62 13.05 -3.92
N ASN A 88 -11.58 13.77 -3.33
CA ASN A 88 -12.81 14.16 -4.00
C ASN A 88 -12.57 15.00 -5.26
N ARG A 89 -11.60 15.92 -5.23
CA ARG A 89 -11.22 16.71 -6.42
C ARG A 89 -10.58 15.85 -7.49
N ILE A 90 -9.68 14.93 -7.12
CA ILE A 90 -9.04 14.00 -8.05
C ILE A 90 -10.09 13.11 -8.72
N PHE A 91 -11.04 12.57 -7.95
CA PHE A 91 -12.13 11.75 -8.51
C PHE A 91 -13.06 12.55 -9.43
N ALA A 92 -13.33 13.81 -9.13
CA ALA A 92 -14.08 14.69 -10.02
C ALA A 92 -13.36 14.87 -11.37
N ILE A 93 -12.06 15.18 -11.34
CA ILE A 93 -11.23 15.32 -12.55
C ILE A 93 -11.20 14.01 -13.35
N LYS A 94 -11.02 12.87 -12.68
CA LYS A 94 -11.05 11.55 -13.33
C LYS A 94 -12.34 11.33 -14.11
N ARG A 95 -13.49 11.69 -13.52
CA ARG A 95 -14.82 11.54 -14.17
C ARG A 95 -14.99 12.46 -15.36
N THR A 96 -14.53 13.71 -15.26
CA THR A 96 -14.66 14.69 -16.36
C THR A 96 -13.75 14.36 -17.54
N TYR A 97 -12.53 13.88 -17.29
CA TYR A 97 -11.51 13.67 -18.32
C TYR A 97 -11.34 12.20 -18.75
N HIS A 98 -12.16 11.27 -18.25
CA HIS A 98 -12.09 9.83 -18.53
C HIS A 98 -10.68 9.23 -18.40
N ILE A 99 -9.94 9.70 -17.40
CA ILE A 99 -8.55 9.29 -17.17
C ILE A 99 -8.55 7.87 -16.57
N THR A 100 -7.93 6.93 -17.26
CA THR A 100 -7.93 5.50 -16.89
C THR A 100 -6.69 5.08 -16.09
N SER A 101 -5.60 5.87 -16.12
CA SER A 101 -4.34 5.56 -15.44
C SER A 101 -3.67 6.77 -14.79
N ILE A 102 -2.79 6.52 -13.81
CA ILE A 102 -1.97 7.55 -13.15
C ILE A 102 -1.03 8.23 -14.14
N ALA A 103 -0.48 7.48 -15.11
CA ALA A 103 0.37 8.02 -16.15
C ALA A 103 -0.38 9.01 -17.05
N ASP A 104 -1.63 8.71 -17.40
CA ASP A 104 -2.49 9.61 -18.18
C ASP A 104 -2.92 10.83 -17.36
N PHE A 105 -3.17 10.66 -16.04
CA PHE A 105 -3.42 11.78 -15.14
C PHE A 105 -2.26 12.78 -15.11
N ILE A 106 -1.02 12.28 -15.09
CA ILE A 106 0.16 13.15 -15.13
C ILE A 106 0.31 13.75 -16.54
N SER A 107 0.13 12.96 -17.61
CA SER A 107 0.31 13.45 -18.98
C SER A 107 -0.67 14.56 -19.36
N THR A 108 -1.93 14.47 -18.92
CA THR A 108 -2.98 15.49 -19.19
C THR A 108 -2.63 16.84 -18.59
N ARG A 109 -1.82 16.87 -17.52
CA ARG A 109 -1.26 18.11 -16.94
C ARG A 109 -0.14 18.72 -17.80
N TYR A 110 0.55 17.92 -18.61
CA TYR A 110 1.64 18.35 -19.50
C TYR A 110 1.24 18.28 -20.98
N TYR A 111 0.09 18.87 -21.32
CA TYR A 111 -0.43 18.94 -22.70
C TYR A 111 -0.59 17.58 -23.39
N ARG A 112 -0.84 16.51 -22.62
CA ARG A 112 -1.02 15.14 -23.12
C ARG A 112 0.20 14.62 -23.89
N SER A 113 1.40 15.00 -23.44
CA SER A 113 2.65 14.55 -24.03
C SER A 113 2.85 13.04 -23.80
N ALA A 114 2.93 12.28 -24.91
CA ALA A 114 3.16 10.83 -24.88
C ALA A 114 4.51 10.45 -24.24
N SER A 115 5.53 11.31 -24.35
CA SER A 115 6.85 11.04 -23.77
C SER A 115 6.83 11.07 -22.24
N ILE A 116 6.05 11.98 -21.64
CA ILE A 116 5.88 12.08 -20.19
C ILE A 116 5.07 10.89 -19.68
N ALA A 117 4.00 10.50 -20.39
CA ALA A 117 3.23 9.31 -20.07
C ALA A 117 4.10 8.04 -20.08
N ALA A 118 4.95 7.87 -21.10
CA ALA A 118 5.86 6.74 -21.23
C ALA A 118 6.89 6.71 -20.09
N LEU A 119 7.50 7.86 -19.78
CA LEU A 119 8.46 7.99 -18.68
C LEU A 119 7.82 7.64 -17.33
N VAL A 120 6.64 8.17 -17.04
CA VAL A 120 5.90 7.86 -15.79
C VAL A 120 5.57 6.37 -15.72
N THR A 121 5.11 5.78 -16.83
CA THR A 121 4.81 4.35 -16.90
C THR A 121 6.06 3.50 -16.64
N LEU A 122 7.21 3.91 -17.20
CA LEU A 122 8.49 3.24 -16.96
C LEU A 122 8.88 3.30 -15.47
N PHE A 123 8.77 4.46 -14.83
CA PHE A 123 9.04 4.59 -13.39
C PHE A 123 8.11 3.73 -12.54
N ILE A 124 6.80 3.71 -12.87
CA ILE A 124 5.84 2.85 -12.18
C ILE A 124 6.22 1.37 -12.38
N ALA A 125 6.54 0.94 -13.60
CA ALA A 125 6.93 -0.43 -13.88
C ALA A 125 8.21 -0.84 -13.13
N LEU A 126 9.22 0.02 -13.12
CA LEU A 126 10.48 -0.18 -12.40
C LEU A 126 10.30 -0.20 -10.88
N GLY A 127 9.30 0.50 -10.33
CA GLY A 127 8.98 0.47 -8.90
C GLY A 127 8.11 -0.73 -8.49
N VAL A 128 7.17 -1.12 -9.34
CA VAL A 128 6.25 -2.24 -9.07
C VAL A 128 6.96 -3.59 -9.18
N ALA A 129 7.87 -3.76 -10.14
CA ALA A 129 8.62 -5.02 -10.32
C ALA A 129 9.36 -5.49 -9.04
N PRO A 130 10.22 -4.69 -8.38
CA PRO A 130 10.89 -5.09 -7.15
C PRO A 130 9.90 -5.21 -5.98
N TYR A 131 8.80 -4.46 -5.99
CA TYR A 131 7.76 -4.59 -4.97
C TYR A 131 7.08 -5.96 -5.02
N ILE A 132 6.71 -6.44 -6.23
CA ILE A 132 6.12 -7.78 -6.40
C ILE A 132 7.13 -8.86 -5.97
N ALA A 133 8.40 -8.72 -6.33
CA ALA A 133 9.45 -9.64 -5.89
C ALA A 133 9.57 -9.70 -4.36
N LEU A 134 9.49 -8.56 -3.68
CA LEU A 134 9.53 -8.49 -2.22
C LEU A 134 8.31 -9.15 -1.56
N GLN A 135 7.13 -9.00 -2.16
CA GLN A 135 5.90 -9.64 -1.68
C GLN A 135 5.95 -11.16 -1.87
N LEU A 136 6.49 -11.65 -2.99
CA LEU A 136 6.72 -13.08 -3.22
C LEU A 136 7.68 -13.68 -2.19
N LYS A 137 8.76 -12.97 -1.86
CA LYS A 137 9.69 -13.38 -0.81
C LYS A 137 9.03 -13.47 0.56
N ALA A 138 8.13 -12.55 0.90
CA ALA A 138 7.39 -12.61 2.16
C ALA A 138 6.50 -13.86 2.25
N ILE A 139 5.87 -14.24 1.13
CA ILE A 139 5.07 -15.48 1.03
C ILE A 139 5.95 -16.72 1.19
N SER A 140 7.12 -16.76 0.53
CA SER A 140 8.02 -17.92 0.63
C SER A 140 8.53 -18.13 2.05
N ILE A 141 8.91 -17.05 2.75
CA ILE A 141 9.32 -17.09 4.17
C ILE A 141 8.19 -17.64 5.03
N GLY A 142 6.95 -17.13 4.85
CA GLY A 142 5.79 -17.61 5.60
C GLY A 142 5.56 -19.11 5.40
N PHE A 143 5.64 -19.60 4.17
CA PHE A 143 5.46 -21.03 3.90
C PHE A 143 6.55 -21.88 4.55
N ARG A 144 7.82 -21.47 4.49
CA ARG A 144 8.95 -22.19 5.11
C ARG A 144 8.80 -22.34 6.62
N VAL A 145 8.28 -21.30 7.28
CA VAL A 145 8.00 -21.34 8.73
C VAL A 145 6.90 -22.36 9.05
N LEU A 146 5.81 -22.38 8.26
CA LEU A 146 4.70 -23.30 8.48
C LEU A 146 5.01 -24.76 8.10
N SER A 147 5.86 -24.99 7.10
CA SER A 147 6.22 -26.33 6.66
C SER A 147 7.32 -26.99 7.50
N ASN A 148 7.90 -26.26 8.47
CA ASN A 148 9.07 -26.68 9.27
C ASN A 148 10.22 -27.25 8.42
N THR A 149 10.34 -26.78 7.17
CA THR A 149 11.43 -27.15 6.25
C THR A 149 12.57 -26.15 6.39
N ALA A 150 13.14 -26.07 7.60
CA ALA A 150 14.24 -25.15 7.91
C ALA A 150 15.54 -25.50 7.16
N SER A 151 15.69 -26.76 6.73
CA SER A 151 16.99 -27.32 6.32
C SER A 151 16.94 -28.35 5.18
N ALA A 152 15.84 -28.43 4.41
CA ALA A 152 15.91 -29.15 3.15
C ALA A 152 16.60 -28.24 2.12
N GLU A 153 17.83 -28.57 1.72
CA GLU A 153 18.40 -28.07 0.47
C GLU A 153 17.46 -28.50 -0.66
N VAL A 154 16.56 -27.60 -1.05
CA VAL A 154 15.65 -27.85 -2.15
C VAL A 154 16.45 -27.59 -3.42
N GLY A 155 16.98 -28.64 -4.03
CA GLY A 155 17.70 -28.54 -5.29
C GLY A 155 16.85 -27.87 -6.37
N PHE A 156 17.41 -26.87 -7.06
CA PHE A 156 16.98 -26.13 -8.27
C PHE A 156 15.50 -25.69 -8.46
N TRP A 157 14.54 -26.24 -7.72
CA TRP A 157 13.11 -25.97 -7.75
C TRP A 157 12.61 -25.86 -6.30
N GLY A 158 12.95 -24.75 -5.66
CA GLY A 158 12.49 -24.39 -4.34
C GLY A 158 10.99 -24.13 -4.26
N VAL A 159 10.50 -24.06 -3.02
CA VAL A 159 9.16 -23.56 -2.69
C VAL A 159 8.92 -22.17 -3.31
N GLU A 160 9.98 -21.38 -3.48
CA GLU A 160 9.95 -20.04 -4.06
C GLU A 160 9.53 -20.07 -5.53
N GLU A 161 10.14 -20.94 -6.36
CA GLU A 161 9.77 -21.11 -7.77
C GLU A 161 8.34 -21.62 -7.92
N PHE A 162 7.91 -22.60 -7.12
CA PHE A 162 6.53 -23.10 -7.16
C PHE A 162 5.51 -22.02 -6.77
N SER A 163 5.80 -21.23 -5.73
CA SER A 163 4.93 -20.13 -5.31
C SER A 163 4.84 -19.02 -6.37
N ALA A 164 5.95 -18.71 -7.05
CA ALA A 164 6.00 -17.74 -8.14
C ALA A 164 5.22 -18.23 -9.37
N ILE A 165 5.41 -19.49 -9.80
CA ILE A 165 4.67 -20.09 -10.91
C ILE A 165 3.18 -20.11 -10.60
N PHE A 166 2.81 -20.49 -9.38
CA PHE A 166 1.43 -20.50 -8.94
C PHE A 166 0.82 -19.09 -8.94
N LEU A 167 1.53 -18.08 -8.43
CA LEU A 167 1.08 -16.69 -8.45
C LEU A 167 0.93 -16.18 -9.90
N VAL A 168 1.87 -16.51 -10.79
CA VAL A 168 1.81 -16.15 -12.21
C VAL A 168 0.62 -16.82 -12.88
N ALA A 169 0.42 -18.13 -12.67
CA ALA A 169 -0.71 -18.87 -13.22
C ALA A 169 -2.05 -18.30 -12.71
N PHE A 170 -2.14 -18.01 -11.41
CA PHE A 170 -3.31 -17.36 -10.82
C PHE A 170 -3.54 -15.96 -11.40
N THR A 171 -2.49 -15.16 -11.54
CA THR A 171 -2.54 -13.81 -12.14
C THR A 171 -2.95 -13.86 -13.61
N ILE A 172 -2.52 -14.85 -14.38
CA ILE A 172 -2.93 -15.04 -15.78
C ILE A 172 -4.41 -15.44 -15.84
N LEU A 173 -4.81 -16.41 -15.01
CA LEU A 173 -6.18 -16.94 -14.97
C LEU A 173 -7.18 -15.86 -14.51
N PHE A 174 -6.75 -14.95 -13.64
CA PHE A 174 -7.58 -13.89 -13.08
C PHE A 174 -7.45 -12.54 -13.81
N GLY A 175 -6.22 -12.13 -14.14
CA GLY A 175 -5.85 -10.78 -14.57
C GLY A 175 -5.95 -10.52 -16.08
N LEU A 176 -5.67 -11.52 -16.93
CA LEU A 176 -5.72 -11.30 -18.40
C LEU A 176 -7.11 -11.42 -19.00
N ARG A 177 -8.07 -12.01 -18.28
CA ARG A 177 -9.43 -12.28 -18.78
C ARG A 177 -10.49 -11.29 -18.28
N ARG A 178 -10.14 -10.37 -17.36
CA ARG A 178 -11.11 -9.57 -16.58
C ARG A 178 -10.70 -8.10 -16.35
N LEU A 179 -9.83 -7.56 -17.20
CA LEU A 179 -9.43 -6.14 -17.20
C LEU A 179 -9.94 -5.44 -18.48
N ASP A 180 -11.22 -5.60 -18.82
CA ASP A 180 -11.86 -4.67 -19.77
C ASP A 180 -12.14 -3.36 -19.03
N ILE A 181 -11.31 -2.36 -19.32
CA ILE A 181 -11.08 -1.12 -18.55
C ILE A 181 -12.29 -0.16 -18.48
N SER A 182 -13.47 -0.52 -18.98
CA SER A 182 -14.53 0.48 -19.21
C SER A 182 -15.72 0.51 -18.25
N ASP A 183 -15.96 -0.48 -17.38
CA ASP A 183 -17.10 -0.41 -16.45
C ASP A 183 -16.81 -0.99 -15.07
N HIS A 184 -17.57 -0.53 -14.07
CA HIS A 184 -17.46 -0.90 -12.67
C HIS A 184 -17.42 -2.44 -12.51
N HIS A 185 -16.38 -2.98 -11.84
CA HIS A 185 -16.27 -4.42 -11.56
C HIS A 185 -16.70 -4.71 -10.10
N PRO A 186 -18.02 -4.78 -9.81
CA PRO A 186 -18.50 -5.00 -8.45
C PRO A 186 -17.97 -6.31 -7.85
N GLY A 187 -17.76 -7.34 -8.68
CA GLY A 187 -17.19 -8.62 -8.26
C GLY A 187 -15.77 -8.53 -7.67
N VAL A 188 -14.89 -7.72 -8.28
CA VAL A 188 -13.50 -7.58 -7.79
C VAL A 188 -13.47 -6.81 -6.46
N ILE A 189 -14.26 -5.74 -6.36
CA ILE A 189 -14.38 -4.94 -5.13
C ILE A 189 -14.96 -5.79 -3.99
N LEU A 190 -15.96 -6.62 -4.28
CA LEU A 190 -16.56 -7.52 -3.30
C LEU A 190 -15.55 -8.56 -2.78
N ALA A 191 -14.74 -9.15 -3.67
CA ALA A 191 -13.70 -10.09 -3.26
C ALA A 191 -12.65 -9.43 -2.36
N MET A 192 -12.19 -8.23 -2.71
CA MET A 192 -11.26 -7.45 -1.88
C MET A 192 -11.84 -7.11 -0.51
N ALA A 193 -13.13 -6.76 -0.45
CA ALA A 193 -13.81 -6.49 0.81
C ALA A 193 -13.92 -7.75 1.68
N PHE A 194 -14.29 -8.90 1.09
CA PHE A 194 -14.34 -10.16 1.82
C PHE A 194 -12.96 -10.55 2.38
N GLU A 195 -11.89 -10.40 1.58
CA GLU A 195 -10.52 -10.61 2.03
C GLU A 195 -10.17 -9.68 3.21
N GLY A 196 -10.57 -8.40 3.14
CA GLY A 196 -10.44 -7.43 4.22
C GLY A 196 -11.14 -7.88 5.51
N LEU A 197 -12.36 -8.41 5.41
CA LEU A 197 -13.11 -8.94 6.55
C LEU A 197 -12.37 -10.11 7.21
N VAL A 198 -11.91 -11.06 6.40
CA VAL A 198 -11.16 -12.24 6.87
C VAL A 198 -9.90 -11.82 7.60
N LYS A 199 -9.17 -10.81 7.09
CA LYS A 199 -7.99 -10.25 7.77
C LYS A 199 -8.35 -9.70 9.14
N ILE A 200 -9.39 -8.86 9.24
CA ILE A 200 -9.79 -8.28 10.54
C ILE A 200 -10.14 -9.38 11.53
N VAL A 201 -10.96 -10.35 11.13
CA VAL A 201 -11.34 -11.48 12.00
C VAL A 201 -10.11 -12.28 12.42
N ALA A 202 -9.19 -12.56 11.49
CA ALA A 202 -7.96 -13.30 11.78
C ALA A 202 -7.05 -12.56 12.76
N PHE A 203 -6.87 -11.24 12.63
CA PHE A 203 -6.05 -10.45 13.55
C PHE A 203 -6.68 -10.30 14.93
N VAL A 204 -8.00 -10.14 15.00
CA VAL A 204 -8.72 -10.12 16.29
C VAL A 204 -8.62 -11.48 16.98
N ALA A 205 -8.85 -12.57 16.25
CA ALA A 205 -8.72 -13.92 16.78
C ALA A 205 -7.28 -14.21 17.25
N LEU A 206 -6.28 -13.82 16.47
CA LEU A 206 -4.87 -13.95 16.83
C LEU A 206 -4.55 -13.14 18.10
N GLY A 207 -5.03 -11.90 18.20
CA GLY A 207 -4.85 -11.07 19.39
C GLY A 207 -5.47 -11.71 20.64
N LEU A 208 -6.71 -12.19 20.55
CA LEU A 208 -7.38 -12.90 21.64
C LEU A 208 -6.66 -14.20 22.01
N PHE A 209 -6.23 -14.98 21.02
CA PHE A 209 -5.48 -16.21 21.25
C PHE A 209 -4.14 -15.96 21.95
N VAL A 210 -3.40 -14.94 21.55
CA VAL A 210 -2.17 -14.56 22.24
C VAL A 210 -2.51 -14.13 23.66
N THR A 211 -3.42 -13.17 23.85
CA THR A 211 -3.71 -12.59 25.17
C THR A 211 -4.31 -13.56 26.19
N PHE A 212 -5.16 -14.51 25.76
CA PHE A 212 -5.89 -15.40 26.67
C PHE A 212 -5.53 -16.90 26.51
N GLY A 213 -4.94 -17.28 25.39
CA GLY A 213 -4.53 -18.66 25.12
C GLY A 213 -3.07 -18.92 25.45
N LEU A 214 -2.19 -17.95 25.14
CA LEU A 214 -0.75 -18.06 25.45
C LEU A 214 -0.38 -17.39 26.78
N PHE A 215 -1.08 -16.30 27.13
CA PHE A 215 -0.92 -15.57 28.38
C PHE A 215 -2.22 -15.64 29.21
N ASP A 216 -2.12 -15.43 30.52
CA ASP A 216 -3.28 -15.44 31.43
C ASP A 216 -3.99 -14.06 31.48
N GLY A 217 -4.20 -13.46 30.31
CA GLY A 217 -4.86 -12.16 30.14
C GLY A 217 -3.90 -10.98 29.94
N LEU A 218 -4.49 -9.78 29.83
CA LEU A 218 -3.73 -8.55 29.55
C LEU A 218 -2.73 -8.21 30.67
N GLY A 219 -3.09 -8.45 31.93
CA GLY A 219 -2.21 -8.14 33.07
C GLY A 219 -0.93 -8.98 33.08
N ASP A 220 -1.05 -10.28 32.81
CA ASP A 220 0.08 -11.20 32.73
C ASP A 220 0.96 -10.93 31.49
N LEU A 221 0.33 -10.60 30.35
CA LEU A 221 1.06 -10.18 29.15
C LEU A 221 1.96 -8.96 29.42
N PHE A 222 1.43 -7.92 30.09
CA PHE A 222 2.20 -6.71 30.39
C PHE A 222 3.25 -6.93 31.48
N SER A 223 2.97 -7.76 32.49
CA SER A 223 3.95 -8.06 33.55
C SER A 223 5.13 -8.88 33.01
N GLN A 224 4.88 -9.85 32.12
CA GLN A 224 5.94 -10.60 31.44
C GLN A 224 6.70 -9.73 30.44
N ALA A 225 6.02 -8.82 29.74
CA ALA A 225 6.71 -7.85 28.89
C ALA A 225 7.65 -6.93 29.70
N GLU A 226 7.24 -6.51 30.90
CA GLU A 226 8.05 -5.69 31.80
C GLU A 226 9.24 -6.46 32.41
N SER A 227 9.08 -7.74 32.73
CA SER A 227 10.19 -8.56 33.23
C SER A 227 11.26 -8.80 32.16
N LEU A 228 10.83 -9.06 30.92
CA LEU A 228 11.73 -9.28 29.77
C LEU A 228 12.38 -8.00 29.24
N ARG A 229 11.80 -6.84 29.56
CA ARG A 229 12.30 -5.51 29.20
C ARG A 229 13.73 -5.25 29.71
N ASN A 230 14.08 -5.84 30.86
CA ASN A 230 15.39 -5.63 31.49
C ASN A 230 16.40 -6.74 31.19
N SER A 231 15.96 -7.90 30.67
CA SER A 231 16.79 -9.09 30.55
C SER A 231 17.25 -9.43 29.13
N SER A 232 16.69 -8.79 28.09
CA SER A 232 16.98 -9.17 26.70
C SER A 232 17.16 -7.98 25.76
N ASP A 233 18.22 -8.05 24.92
CA ASP A 233 18.52 -7.09 23.85
C ASP A 233 17.37 -6.96 22.82
N LEU A 234 16.45 -7.92 22.80
CA LEU A 234 15.26 -7.91 21.94
C LEU A 234 14.28 -6.77 22.27
N PHE A 235 14.28 -6.25 23.50
CA PHE A 235 13.42 -5.13 23.92
C PHE A 235 14.13 -3.77 23.87
N ASP A 236 15.35 -3.69 23.33
CA ASP A 236 16.11 -2.44 23.26
C ASP A 236 15.35 -1.35 22.47
N GLY A 237 14.59 -1.76 21.44
CA GLY A 237 13.69 -0.88 20.69
C GLY A 237 12.54 -0.30 21.52
N PHE A 238 12.04 -1.04 22.52
CA PHE A 238 10.98 -0.60 23.44
C PHE A 238 11.52 0.32 24.55
N ASN A 239 12.78 0.11 24.95
CA ASN A 239 13.47 0.95 25.93
C ASN A 239 13.92 2.31 25.36
N ARG A 240 14.10 2.43 24.04
CA ARG A 240 14.42 3.70 23.41
C ARG A 240 13.25 4.67 23.54
N THR A 241 13.39 5.64 24.43
CA THR A 241 12.53 6.83 24.45
C THR A 241 12.83 7.64 23.19
N VAL A 242 11.90 7.61 22.24
CA VAL A 242 12.01 8.38 21.01
C VAL A 242 11.65 9.83 21.34
N PRO A 243 12.49 10.83 21.00
CA PRO A 243 12.14 12.22 21.19
C PRO A 243 10.82 12.54 20.50
N MET A 244 9.97 13.33 21.16
CA MET A 244 8.65 13.70 20.62
C MET A 244 8.78 14.39 19.25
N SER A 245 9.84 15.17 19.05
CA SER A 245 10.15 15.79 17.75
C SER A 245 10.35 14.76 16.64
N THR A 246 11.10 13.68 16.90
CA THR A 246 11.30 12.59 15.93
C THR A 246 9.97 11.88 15.65
N TRP A 247 9.19 11.57 16.69
CA TRP A 247 7.90 10.91 16.51
C TRP A 247 6.93 11.73 15.66
N ILE A 248 6.83 13.04 15.92
CA ILE A 248 6.03 13.99 15.13
C ILE A 248 6.55 14.06 13.68
N CYS A 249 7.87 14.18 13.47
CA CYS A 249 8.46 14.19 12.13
C CYS A 249 8.11 12.91 11.34
N TYR A 250 8.17 11.74 11.97
CA TYR A 250 7.80 10.46 11.34
C TYR A 250 6.30 10.41 11.00
N LEU A 251 5.44 10.94 11.87
CA LEU A 251 4.00 11.02 11.63
C LEU A 251 3.71 11.90 10.40
N PHE A 252 4.30 13.11 10.33
CA PHE A 252 4.14 14.00 9.19
C PHE A 252 4.76 13.41 7.92
N LEU A 253 5.92 12.77 8.00
CA LEU A 253 6.56 12.13 6.86
C LEU A 253 5.67 11.02 6.27
N SER A 254 5.09 10.17 7.13
CA SER A 254 4.20 9.10 6.70
C SER A 254 2.87 9.64 6.15
N MET A 255 2.32 10.70 6.77
CA MET A 255 1.12 11.39 6.25
C MET A 255 1.35 11.99 4.85
N ASN A 256 2.49 12.65 4.64
CA ASN A 256 2.84 13.22 3.33
C ASN A 256 3.10 12.14 2.29
N ALA A 257 3.70 11.01 2.66
CA ALA A 257 3.92 9.89 1.74
C ALA A 257 2.61 9.36 1.14
N PHE A 258 1.51 9.41 1.88
CA PHE A 258 0.19 9.02 1.39
C PHE A 258 -0.38 10.04 0.38
N PHE A 259 -0.19 11.33 0.63
CA PHE A 259 -0.78 12.40 -0.20
C PHE A 259 0.07 12.74 -1.44
N PHE A 260 1.40 12.64 -1.30
CA PHE A 260 2.39 12.95 -2.32
C PHE A 260 3.22 11.71 -2.66
N PRO A 261 2.67 10.74 -3.42
CA PRO A 261 3.53 9.87 -4.19
C PRO A 261 4.28 10.77 -5.20
N ALA A 262 5.59 10.99 -4.98
CA ALA A 262 6.43 11.78 -5.87
C ALA A 262 6.27 11.32 -7.34
N PRO A 263 6.18 12.23 -8.33
CA PRO A 263 6.97 13.45 -8.43
C PRO A 263 6.12 14.71 -8.70
N THR A 264 6.03 15.60 -7.72
CA THR A 264 5.73 17.01 -8.00
C THR A 264 7.03 17.73 -8.25
N VAL A 265 7.55 17.62 -9.47
CA VAL A 265 8.46 18.64 -10.00
C VAL A 265 7.60 19.88 -10.23
N SER A 266 7.49 20.69 -9.19
CA SER A 266 6.93 22.03 -9.25
C SER A 266 7.89 22.91 -10.04
N SER A 267 7.42 23.33 -11.22
CA SER A 267 7.74 24.58 -11.89
C SER A 267 9.20 25.05 -11.92
N TYR A 268 9.89 24.72 -13.01
CA TYR A 268 10.80 25.68 -13.65
C TYR A 268 10.52 25.73 -15.14
N GLY A 269 10.36 26.95 -15.66
CA GLY A 269 10.66 27.24 -17.07
C GLY A 269 9.48 27.23 -18.03
N CYS A 270 8.83 28.39 -18.12
CA CYS A 270 7.94 28.81 -19.19
C CYS A 270 8.59 28.60 -20.58
N GLY A 271 7.98 27.73 -21.40
CA GLY A 271 8.29 27.56 -22.83
C GLY A 271 7.01 27.70 -23.63
N LYS A 272 6.89 28.83 -24.34
CA LYS A 272 5.72 29.35 -25.06
C LYS A 272 4.85 28.29 -25.75
N TYR A 273 3.64 28.09 -25.22
CA TYR A 273 2.49 27.62 -26.01
C TYR A 273 1.55 28.82 -26.21
N LYS A 274 1.27 29.19 -27.46
CA LYS A 274 0.29 30.23 -27.82
C LYS A 274 -1.11 29.61 -27.74
N PRO A 275 -1.97 29.96 -26.77
CA PRO A 275 -3.37 29.58 -26.83
C PRO A 275 -4.07 30.51 -27.83
N ARG A 276 -4.99 29.95 -28.62
CA ARG A 276 -5.95 30.73 -29.40
C ARG A 276 -6.93 31.37 -28.42
N ALA A 277 -6.85 32.69 -28.26
CA ALA A 277 -7.61 33.46 -27.27
C ALA A 277 -9.12 33.45 -27.54
N PRO A 278 -9.97 33.31 -26.51
CA PRO A 278 -11.22 34.03 -26.42
C PRO A 278 -11.00 35.39 -25.74
N LYS A 279 -11.69 36.41 -26.26
CA LYS A 279 -11.61 37.82 -25.86
C LYS A 279 -12.32 38.11 -24.52
N ASN A 280 -11.72 39.02 -23.74
CA ASN A 280 -12.28 39.93 -22.70
C ASN A 280 -12.23 39.50 -21.20
N GLY A 281 -11.52 40.31 -20.37
CA GLY A 281 -11.78 40.51 -18.92
C GLY A 281 -10.60 40.29 -17.95
N PRO A 282 -10.27 41.21 -16.99
CA PRO A 282 -8.93 41.29 -16.37
C PRO A 282 -8.77 40.77 -14.92
N MET A 283 -7.54 40.28 -14.66
CA MET A 283 -6.65 40.28 -13.47
C MET A 283 -7.11 39.93 -12.04
N GLY A 284 -6.24 39.16 -11.37
CA GLY A 284 -6.17 39.02 -9.91
C GLY A 284 -5.03 38.10 -9.44
N THR A 285 -3.77 38.47 -9.70
CA THR A 285 -2.55 37.81 -9.19
C THR A 285 -2.13 38.42 -7.85
N SER A 286 -2.09 37.63 -6.76
CA SER A 286 -1.27 37.89 -5.55
C SER A 286 -1.45 36.79 -4.49
N TYR A 287 -0.84 35.61 -4.64
CA TYR A 287 -0.72 34.60 -3.54
C TYR A 287 0.49 33.65 -3.71
N LEU A 288 1.51 34.03 -4.50
CA LEU A 288 2.57 33.09 -4.93
C LEU A 288 3.94 33.24 -4.23
N SER A 289 4.08 33.98 -3.14
CA SER A 289 5.41 34.22 -2.53
C SER A 289 5.72 33.41 -1.26
N ILE A 290 4.79 32.59 -0.76
CA ILE A 290 4.97 31.84 0.51
C ILE A 290 5.28 30.35 0.28
N PHE A 291 5.05 29.83 -0.93
CA PHE A 291 5.26 28.42 -1.25
C PHE A 291 6.71 28.06 -1.66
N ASP A 292 7.56 29.04 -1.98
CA ASP A 292 8.90 28.77 -2.54
C ASP A 292 9.93 28.29 -1.49
N HIS A 293 9.80 28.67 -0.22
CA HIS A 293 10.78 28.28 0.81
C HIS A 293 10.66 26.82 1.27
N ALA A 294 9.50 26.18 1.12
CA ALA A 294 9.28 24.79 1.54
C ALA A 294 9.78 23.75 0.51
N VAL A 295 9.87 24.16 -0.77
CA VAL A 295 10.29 23.29 -1.87
C VAL A 295 11.81 23.04 -1.85
N CYS A 296 12.59 24.00 -1.35
CA CYS A 296 14.06 23.89 -1.29
C CYS A 296 14.55 22.83 -0.27
N ASN A 297 13.91 22.73 0.90
CA ASN A 297 14.32 21.78 1.94
C ASN A 297 14.04 20.32 1.58
N SER A 298 12.97 20.05 0.81
CA SER A 298 12.60 18.68 0.42
C SER A 298 13.52 18.11 -0.67
N CYS A 299 14.09 18.96 -1.52
CA CYS A 299 15.05 18.55 -2.54
C CYS A 299 16.43 18.24 -1.95
N CYS A 300 16.85 18.99 -0.90
CA CYS A 300 18.06 18.69 -0.14
C CYS A 300 17.99 17.34 0.60
N ALA A 301 16.82 16.97 1.14
CA ALA A 301 16.66 15.70 1.86
C ALA A 301 16.90 14.47 0.97
N TRP A 302 16.55 14.53 -0.32
CA TRP A 302 16.82 13.45 -1.27
C TRP A 302 18.28 13.42 -1.77
N CYS A 303 18.93 14.58 -1.92
CA CYS A 303 20.36 14.65 -2.29
C CYS A 303 21.29 14.05 -1.23
N VAL A 304 20.96 14.20 0.06
CA VAL A 304 21.73 13.61 1.17
C VAL A 304 21.65 12.08 1.17
N VAL A 305 20.51 11.51 0.76
CA VAL A 305 20.31 10.05 0.69
C VAL A 305 20.97 9.43 -0.56
N ALA A 306 21.04 10.17 -1.68
CA ALA A 306 21.52 9.65 -2.95
C ALA A 306 23.03 9.85 -3.23
N ARG A 307 23.80 10.51 -2.33
CA ARG A 307 25.24 10.77 -2.46
C ARG A 307 25.66 11.34 -3.84
N PHE A 308 24.78 12.10 -4.50
CA PHE A 308 25.09 12.83 -5.72
C PHE A 308 25.55 14.25 -5.36
N SER A 309 26.72 14.65 -5.89
CA SER A 309 27.26 16.00 -5.71
C SER A 309 26.37 17.00 -6.46
N CYS A 310 25.57 17.75 -5.72
CA CYS A 310 24.75 18.83 -6.25
C CYS A 310 25.66 20.01 -6.62
N ARG A 311 26.12 20.09 -7.88
CA ARG A 311 26.67 21.34 -8.42
C ARG A 311 25.53 22.20 -8.96
N LYS A 312 25.33 23.33 -8.28
CA LYS A 312 24.51 24.51 -8.64
C LYS A 312 23.02 24.42 -8.24
N CYS A 313 22.75 25.00 -7.07
CA CYS A 313 21.61 25.91 -6.89
C CYS A 313 21.84 27.18 -7.72
#